data_AF-W4LNK5-F1
#
_entry.id   AF-W4LNK5-F1
#
_cell.length_a   1.000
_cell.length_b   1.000
_cell.length_c   1.000
_cell.angle_alpha   90.00
_cell.angle_beta   90.00
_cell.angle_gamma   90.00
#
_symmetry.space_group_name_H-M   'P 1'
#
loop_
_entity.id
_entity.type
_entity.pdbx_description
1 polymer ?
#
loop_
_entity_poly.entity_id
_entity_poly.type
_entity_poly.pdbx_seq_one_letter_code
_entity_poly.pdbx_strand_id
1 'polypeptide(L)'
;MDETEELAEQAARKYVQGPSNPFLAGNEGTVNPALLALPGLTSRERVLPTQKVATGARGGPANVLGRAYEKQIEDYTIIAGTPKTVLPKIRHVLEYLRPGSIFFWDGDGAMNHDDAMRSLRLMGEEVIPAVREMGEELELPSSFDVNPATGKPYEEEETVEETPAGATANGMSTS
;
A
#
# COMPACT_ATOMS: atom_id res chain seq x y z
N MET A 1 17.88 7.47 6.41
CA MET A 1 17.46 6.41 5.46
C MET A 1 18.56 6.03 4.47
N ASP A 2 19.52 6.90 4.11
CA ASP A 2 20.55 6.54 3.10
C ASP A 2 21.98 6.40 3.69
N GLU A 3 22.25 6.98 4.86
CA GLU A 3 23.61 7.00 5.42
C GLU A 3 23.92 5.80 6.31
N THR A 4 22.97 5.33 7.12
CA THR A 4 23.14 4.20 8.01
C THR A 4 21.83 3.44 8.23
N GLU A 5 21.94 2.14 8.47
CA GLU A 5 20.79 1.29 8.84
C GLU A 5 20.15 1.76 10.15
N GLU A 6 20.95 2.33 11.07
CA GLU A 6 20.46 2.87 12.34
C GLU A 6 19.48 4.03 12.15
N LEU A 7 19.77 4.96 11.23
CA LEU A 7 18.83 6.05 10.91
C LEU A 7 17.57 5.51 10.25
N ALA A 8 17.67 4.43 9.49
CA ALA A 8 16.52 3.79 8.89
C ALA A 8 15.63 3.12 9.95
N GLU A 9 16.23 2.42 10.92
CA GLU A 9 15.50 1.82 12.03
C GLU A 9 14.83 2.89 12.91
N GLN A 10 15.54 4.00 13.21
CA GLN A 10 14.98 5.08 14.01
C GLN A 10 13.75 5.71 13.36
N ALA A 11 13.80 6.01 12.06
CA ALA A 11 12.64 6.56 11.37
C ALA A 11 11.52 5.52 11.19
N ALA A 12 11.84 4.24 10.99
CA ALA A 12 10.83 3.19 10.95
C ALA A 12 10.13 2.96 12.30
N ARG A 13 10.82 3.14 13.43
CA ARG A 13 10.16 3.12 14.75
C ARG A 13 9.15 4.25 14.90
N LYS A 14 9.32 5.38 14.22
CA LYS A 14 8.35 6.48 14.23
C LYS A 14 7.04 6.13 13.50
N TYR A 15 7.04 5.14 12.62
CA TYR A 15 5.85 4.67 11.91
C TYR A 15 4.75 4.20 12.88
N VAL A 16 5.14 3.49 13.94
CA VAL A 16 4.22 2.99 14.99
C VAL A 16 4.06 3.98 16.15
N GLN A 17 4.58 5.19 16.02
CA GLN A 17 4.52 6.25 17.02
C GLN A 17 3.70 7.43 16.48
N GLY A 18 3.11 8.20 17.39
CA GLY A 18 2.34 9.39 17.03
C GLY A 18 0.82 9.18 17.07
N PRO A 19 0.04 10.25 16.85
CA PRO A 19 -1.41 10.15 16.87
C PRO A 19 -1.87 9.30 15.68
N SER A 20 -2.45 8.15 15.98
CA SER A 20 -3.02 7.29 14.95
C SER A 20 -4.11 8.03 14.19
N ASN A 21 -4.13 7.85 12.87
CA ASN A 21 -5.23 8.39 12.09
C ASN A 21 -6.51 7.64 12.49
N PRO A 22 -7.51 8.32 13.08
CA PRO A 22 -8.71 7.65 13.62
C PRO A 22 -9.58 7.01 12.52
N PHE A 23 -9.28 7.24 11.25
CA PHE A 23 -9.96 6.66 10.10
C PHE A 23 -9.14 5.58 9.38
N LEU A 24 -7.87 5.40 9.72
CA LEU A 24 -6.97 4.41 9.12
C LEU A 24 -6.33 3.57 10.22
N ALA A 25 -6.92 2.40 10.49
CA ALA A 25 -6.38 1.44 11.44
C ALA A 25 -5.10 0.80 10.88
N GLY A 26 -3.95 1.05 11.49
CA GLY A 26 -2.70 0.41 11.05
C GLY A 26 -1.38 0.94 11.64
N ASN A 27 -1.34 2.15 12.17
CA ASN A 27 -0.12 2.71 12.78
C ASN A 27 -0.21 2.79 14.32
N GLU A 28 -1.16 2.06 14.91
CA GLU A 28 -1.58 2.26 16.31
C GLU A 28 -0.55 1.78 17.34
N GLY A 29 0.37 0.88 16.96
CA GLY A 29 1.35 0.26 17.87
C GLY A 29 0.70 -0.63 18.92
N THR A 30 -0.21 -0.08 19.73
CA THR A 30 -1.13 -0.72 20.66
C THR A 30 -2.54 -0.16 20.48
N VAL A 31 -3.49 -1.03 20.13
CA VAL A 31 -4.91 -0.67 20.01
C VAL A 31 -5.47 -0.28 21.38
N ASN A 32 -6.08 0.91 21.53
CA ASN A 32 -6.81 1.30 22.75
C ASN A 32 -8.30 0.99 22.60
N PRO A 33 -8.84 -0.06 23.25
CA PRO A 33 -10.24 -0.44 23.12
C PRO A 33 -11.22 0.65 23.59
N ALA A 34 -10.80 1.52 24.52
CA ALA A 34 -11.63 2.60 25.01
C ALA A 34 -11.87 3.69 23.94
N LEU A 35 -10.94 3.88 23.01
CA LEU A 35 -11.09 4.83 21.89
C LEU A 35 -11.95 4.25 20.76
N LEU A 36 -11.87 2.93 20.54
CA LEU A 36 -12.68 2.25 19.52
C LEU A 36 -14.14 2.04 19.95
N ALA A 37 -14.42 2.06 21.25
CA ALA A 37 -15.75 1.83 21.82
C ALA A 37 -16.18 2.97 22.76
N LEU A 38 -15.97 4.22 22.34
CA LEU A 38 -16.39 5.39 23.12
C LEU A 38 -17.90 5.30 23.45
N PRO A 39 -18.30 5.48 24.72
CA PRO A 39 -19.70 5.43 25.13
C PRO A 39 -20.55 6.40 24.29
N GLY A 40 -21.54 5.87 23.58
CA GLY A 40 -22.48 6.65 22.76
C GLY A 40 -22.14 6.78 21.27
N LEU A 41 -20.92 6.41 20.84
CA LEU A 41 -20.56 6.41 19.41
C LEU A 41 -20.76 5.05 18.72
N THR A 42 -20.90 3.98 19.50
CA THR A 42 -21.25 2.65 19.01
C THR A 42 -22.55 2.18 19.66
N SER A 43 -23.53 1.83 18.84
CA SER A 43 -24.78 1.24 19.32
C SER A 43 -24.54 -0.20 19.75
N ARG A 44 -24.96 -0.55 20.97
CA ARG A 44 -24.92 -1.93 21.50
C ARG A 44 -25.87 -2.88 20.77
N GLU A 45 -26.86 -2.33 20.06
CA GLU A 45 -27.94 -3.08 19.42
C GLU A 45 -27.80 -3.10 17.89
N ARG A 46 -27.23 -2.04 17.29
CA ARG A 46 -27.00 -1.91 15.85
C ARG A 46 -25.56 -2.30 15.48
N VAL A 47 -25.18 -3.51 15.84
CA VAL A 47 -23.93 -4.09 15.38
C VAL A 47 -24.15 -4.72 14.01
N LEU A 48 -23.32 -4.32 13.04
CA LEU A 48 -23.42 -4.84 11.69
C LEU A 48 -23.33 -6.38 11.74
N PRO A 49 -24.11 -7.12 10.91
CA PRO A 49 -23.96 -8.57 10.80
C PRO A 49 -22.52 -8.99 10.49
N THR A 50 -21.78 -8.09 9.81
CA THR A 50 -20.36 -8.23 9.50
C THR A 50 -19.46 -8.26 10.71
N GLN A 51 -19.87 -7.80 11.90
CA GLN A 51 -19.06 -7.90 13.11
C GLN A 51 -18.84 -9.35 13.55
N LYS A 52 -19.83 -10.23 13.33
CA LYS A 52 -19.72 -11.67 13.62
C LYS A 52 -18.81 -12.42 12.63
N VAL A 53 -18.61 -11.84 11.45
CA VAL A 53 -17.75 -12.37 10.37
C VAL A 53 -16.58 -11.44 10.06
N ALA A 54 -16.28 -10.48 10.95
CA ALA A 54 -15.07 -9.69 10.92
C ALA A 54 -13.97 -10.64 11.36
N THR A 55 -13.56 -11.47 10.41
CA THR A 55 -12.63 -12.56 10.62
C THR A 55 -11.29 -11.98 11.05
N GLY A 56 -10.55 -12.74 11.86
CA GLY A 56 -9.13 -12.54 12.08
C GLY A 56 -8.34 -12.27 10.79
N ALA A 57 -8.84 -12.78 9.64
CA ALA A 57 -8.29 -12.59 8.30
C ALA A 57 -8.41 -11.17 7.70
N ARG A 58 -9.21 -10.26 8.29
CA ARG A 58 -9.18 -8.82 7.99
C ARG A 58 -8.47 -7.99 9.09
N GLY A 59 -7.72 -8.66 9.98
CA GLY A 59 -7.11 -8.04 11.15
C GLY A 59 -8.09 -7.97 12.33
N GLY A 60 -8.59 -9.12 12.80
CA GLY A 60 -9.51 -9.22 13.94
C GLY A 60 -9.00 -8.56 15.24
N PRO A 61 -9.77 -8.64 16.35
CA PRO A 61 -9.62 -7.77 17.52
C PRO A 61 -8.17 -7.82 18.04
N ALA A 62 -7.46 -6.69 17.94
CA ALA A 62 -6.01 -6.53 18.13
C ALA A 62 -5.10 -6.97 16.95
N ASN A 63 -5.50 -6.59 15.73
CA ASN A 63 -4.71 -6.13 14.57
C ASN A 63 -3.31 -6.73 14.38
N VAL A 64 -3.07 -7.36 13.22
CA VAL A 64 -1.71 -7.68 12.68
C VAL A 64 -0.75 -6.47 12.83
N LEU A 65 -1.29 -5.26 12.77
CA LEU A 65 -0.64 -3.96 12.89
C LEU A 65 -0.61 -3.35 14.31
N GLY A 66 -1.31 -3.94 15.28
CA GLY A 66 -1.31 -3.55 16.70
C GLY A 66 -0.39 -4.40 17.58
N ARG A 67 0.53 -5.15 16.95
CA ARG A 67 1.55 -5.98 17.61
C ARG A 67 2.81 -5.16 17.85
N ALA A 68 3.68 -5.61 18.76
CA ALA A 68 4.97 -4.97 18.99
C ALA A 68 5.75 -4.80 17.68
N TYR A 69 6.44 -3.67 17.52
CA TYR A 69 7.20 -3.29 16.32
C TYR A 69 8.13 -4.41 15.85
N GLU A 70 8.86 -5.04 16.77
CA GLU A 70 9.82 -6.11 16.48
C GLU A 70 9.14 -7.31 15.81
N LYS A 71 7.91 -7.65 16.24
CA LYS A 71 7.14 -8.73 15.64
C LYS A 71 6.65 -8.37 14.24
N GLN A 72 6.34 -7.09 14.00
CA GLN A 72 5.95 -6.61 12.67
C GLN A 72 7.13 -6.58 11.68
N ILE A 73 8.36 -6.37 12.18
CA ILE A 73 9.58 -6.50 11.38
C ILE A 73 9.86 -7.97 11.05
N GLU A 74 9.69 -8.88 12.01
CA GLU A 74 9.96 -10.32 11.84
C GLU A 74 9.08 -10.97 10.77
N ASP A 75 7.80 -10.59 10.69
CA ASP A 75 6.85 -11.18 9.75
C ASP A 75 6.59 -10.35 8.50
N TYR A 76 7.46 -9.36 8.24
CA TYR A 76 7.41 -8.48 7.08
C TYR A 76 6.12 -7.66 6.95
N THR A 77 5.37 -7.46 8.05
CA THR A 77 4.27 -6.49 8.09
C THR A 77 4.80 -5.05 7.99
N ILE A 78 5.98 -4.79 8.57
CA ILE A 78 6.75 -3.56 8.36
C ILE A 78 8.09 -3.96 7.72
N ILE A 79 8.45 -3.29 6.63
CA ILE A 79 9.75 -3.44 5.99
C ILE A 79 10.50 -2.12 6.11
N ALA A 80 11.62 -2.14 6.83
CA ALA A 80 12.46 -0.98 7.10
C ALA A 80 13.93 -1.27 6.81
N GLY A 81 14.67 -0.22 6.43
CA GLY A 81 16.10 -0.28 6.16
C GLY A 81 16.52 0.66 5.03
N THR A 82 17.79 0.58 4.63
CA THR A 82 18.28 1.20 3.39
C THR A 82 17.74 0.47 2.15
N PRO A 83 17.74 1.07 0.95
CA PRO A 83 17.35 0.40 -0.30
C PRO A 83 18.00 -0.99 -0.47
N LYS A 84 19.28 -1.10 -0.12
CA LYS A 84 20.04 -2.36 -0.19
C LYS A 84 19.51 -3.46 0.73
N THR A 85 18.97 -3.10 1.89
CA THR A 85 18.47 -4.06 2.89
C THR A 85 16.98 -4.32 2.75
N VAL A 86 16.18 -3.38 2.23
CA VAL A 86 14.74 -3.59 1.98
C VAL A 86 14.48 -4.40 0.71
N LEU A 87 15.26 -4.23 -0.35
CA LEU A 87 15.05 -4.92 -1.63
C LEU A 87 15.05 -6.46 -1.50
N PRO A 88 16.00 -7.10 -0.79
CA PRO A 88 15.94 -8.54 -0.56
C PRO A 88 14.71 -8.98 0.25
N LYS A 89 14.26 -8.17 1.20
CA LYS A 89 13.05 -8.44 2.00
C LYS A 89 11.79 -8.37 1.13
N ILE A 90 11.71 -7.37 0.26
CA ILE A 90 10.62 -7.23 -0.71
C ILE A 90 10.63 -8.42 -1.68
N ARG A 91 11.79 -8.80 -2.21
CA ARG A 91 11.92 -9.96 -3.10
C ARG A 91 11.38 -11.23 -2.47
N HIS A 92 11.71 -11.48 -1.19
CA HIS A 92 11.17 -12.62 -0.44
C HIS A 92 9.64 -12.61 -0.40
N VAL A 93 9.03 -11.45 -0.15
CA VAL A 93 7.56 -11.30 -0.15
C VAL A 93 6.97 -11.53 -1.53
N LEU A 94 7.60 -11.02 -2.59
CA LEU A 94 7.16 -11.22 -3.97
C LEU A 94 7.22 -12.70 -4.39
N GLU A 95 8.29 -13.40 -4.02
CA GLU A 95 8.47 -14.84 -4.27
C GLU A 95 7.42 -15.68 -3.54
N TYR A 96 7.13 -15.33 -2.27
CA TYR A 96 6.22 -16.10 -1.43
C TYR A 96 4.74 -15.85 -1.76
N LEU A 97 4.32 -14.58 -1.83
CA LEU A 97 2.91 -14.20 -2.01
C LEU A 97 2.48 -14.11 -3.47
N ARG A 98 3.43 -13.95 -4.40
CA ARG A 98 3.17 -13.78 -5.84
C ARG A 98 2.10 -12.70 -6.15
N PRO A 99 2.20 -11.48 -5.59
CA PRO A 99 1.15 -10.48 -5.73
C PRO A 99 1.11 -9.91 -7.15
N GLY A 100 -0.10 -9.68 -7.68
CA GLY A 100 -0.31 -8.98 -8.96
C GLY A 100 -0.45 -7.45 -8.85
N SER A 101 -0.49 -6.93 -7.61
CA SER A 101 -0.46 -5.50 -7.28
C SER A 101 0.15 -5.32 -5.90
N ILE A 102 0.99 -4.30 -5.73
CA ILE A 102 1.59 -3.94 -4.45
C ILE A 102 1.38 -2.47 -4.15
N PHE A 103 1.04 -2.15 -2.90
CA PHE A 103 0.92 -0.78 -2.41
C PHE A 103 1.98 -0.57 -1.35
N PHE A 104 2.89 0.38 -1.58
CA PHE A 104 3.84 0.81 -0.59
C PHE A 104 3.25 1.96 0.22
N TRP A 105 3.14 1.76 1.52
CA TRP A 105 2.75 2.83 2.44
C TRP A 105 4.01 3.49 2.99
N ASP A 106 4.37 4.62 2.42
CA ASP A 106 5.51 5.44 2.83
C ASP A 106 5.03 6.71 3.56
N GLY A 107 5.80 7.18 4.55
CA GLY A 107 5.56 8.42 5.28
C GLY A 107 4.32 8.43 6.19
N ASP A 108 4.34 7.67 7.28
CA ASP A 108 3.25 7.61 8.27
C ASP A 108 3.78 7.75 9.72
N GLY A 109 2.86 7.87 10.68
CA GLY A 109 3.15 8.00 12.10
C GLY A 109 3.76 9.37 12.45
N ALA A 110 4.78 9.36 13.30
CA ALA A 110 5.46 10.56 13.78
C ALA A 110 6.72 10.91 12.96
N MET A 111 6.81 10.44 11.72
CA MET A 111 7.90 10.83 10.81
C MET A 111 7.90 12.35 10.60
N ASN A 112 9.08 12.97 10.63
CA ASN A 112 9.20 14.38 10.29
C ASN A 112 9.22 14.56 8.76
N HIS A 113 9.06 15.80 8.31
CA HIS A 113 9.00 16.13 6.89
C HIS A 113 10.24 15.66 6.13
N ASP A 114 11.43 15.88 6.67
CA ASP A 114 12.70 15.55 6.01
C ASP A 114 12.87 14.03 5.85
N ASP A 115 12.52 13.26 6.87
CA ASP A 115 12.53 11.79 6.85
C ASP A 115 11.56 11.26 5.78
N ALA A 116 10.34 11.83 5.72
CA ALA A 116 9.32 11.43 4.75
C ALA A 116 9.72 11.78 3.31
N MET A 117 10.20 13.01 3.07
CA MET A 117 10.63 13.44 1.73
C MET A 117 11.85 12.66 1.25
N ARG A 118 12.76 12.31 2.15
CA ARG A 118 13.93 11.48 1.85
C ARG A 118 13.51 10.04 1.50
N SER A 119 12.62 9.44 2.28
CA SER A 119 12.06 8.11 2.00
C SER A 119 11.38 8.07 0.63
N LEU A 120 10.53 9.07 0.35
CA LEU A 120 9.84 9.20 -0.93
C LEU A 120 10.80 9.28 -2.12
N ARG A 121 11.89 10.06 -1.98
CA ARG A 121 12.93 10.18 -3.00
C ARG A 121 13.59 8.83 -3.30
N LEU A 122 14.04 8.12 -2.27
CA LEU A 122 14.64 6.79 -2.43
C LEU A 122 13.66 5.76 -2.98
N MET A 123 12.39 5.83 -2.56
CA MET A 123 11.34 4.95 -3.04
C MET A 123 11.18 5.10 -4.55
N GLY A 124 11.15 6.35 -5.05
CA GLY A 124 11.04 6.65 -6.48
C GLY A 124 12.30 6.35 -7.29
N GLU A 125 13.48 6.62 -6.75
CA GLU A 125 14.76 6.48 -7.48
C GLU A 125 15.31 5.05 -7.46
N GLU A 126 15.20 4.33 -6.34
CA GLU A 126 15.88 3.04 -6.13
C GLU A 126 14.92 1.87 -5.96
N VAL A 127 13.89 2.03 -5.12
CA VAL A 127 13.08 0.87 -4.69
C VAL A 127 12.02 0.48 -5.72
N ILE A 128 11.16 1.40 -6.17
CA ILE A 128 10.11 1.10 -7.15
C ILE A 128 10.69 0.56 -8.46
N PRO A 129 11.76 1.14 -9.05
CA PRO A 129 12.36 0.59 -10.26
C PRO A 129 12.87 -0.84 -10.07
N ALA A 130 13.62 -1.12 -8.99
CA ALA A 130 14.14 -2.45 -8.72
C ALA A 130 13.03 -3.48 -8.44
N VAL A 131 11.94 -3.07 -7.76
CA VAL A 131 10.78 -3.95 -7.53
C VAL A 131 10.07 -4.29 -8.84
N ARG A 132 10.00 -3.34 -9.78
CA ARG A 132 9.44 -3.59 -11.11
C ARG A 132 10.28 -4.62 -11.87
N GLU A 133 11.60 -4.46 -11.89
CA GLU A 133 12.53 -5.43 -12.48
C GLU A 133 12.36 -6.81 -11.86
N MET A 134 12.26 -6.90 -10.52
CA MET A 134 11.98 -8.16 -9.82
C MET A 134 10.64 -8.79 -10.24
N GLY A 135 9.61 -7.96 -10.48
CA GLY A 135 8.32 -8.45 -10.96
C GLY A 135 8.40 -9.08 -12.34
N GLU A 136 9.17 -8.46 -13.24
CA GLU A 136 9.45 -8.97 -14.58
C GLU A 136 10.28 -10.27 -14.51
N GLU A 137 11.36 -10.31 -13.71
CA GLU A 137 12.19 -11.50 -13.50
C GLU A 137 11.41 -12.70 -12.94
N LEU A 138 10.48 -12.42 -12.03
CA LEU A 138 9.65 -13.45 -11.42
C LEU A 138 8.44 -13.82 -12.27
N GLU A 139 8.23 -13.20 -13.43
CA GLU A 139 7.03 -13.40 -14.27
C GLU A 139 5.73 -13.19 -13.45
N LEU A 140 5.67 -12.09 -12.69
CA LEU A 140 4.46 -11.73 -11.94
C LEU A 140 3.44 -11.06 -12.88
N PRO A 141 2.21 -11.59 -12.99
CA PRO A 141 1.19 -10.98 -13.83
C PRO A 141 0.71 -9.66 -13.23
N SER A 142 0.60 -8.62 -14.05
CA SER A 142 -0.04 -7.37 -13.63
C SER A 142 -1.54 -7.57 -13.48
N SER A 143 -2.14 -6.83 -12.56
CA SER A 143 -3.60 -6.75 -12.43
C SER A 143 -4.29 -6.10 -13.64
N PHE A 144 -3.52 -5.41 -14.48
CA PHE A 144 -3.98 -4.85 -15.76
C PHE A 144 -3.86 -5.83 -16.92
N ASP A 145 -3.08 -6.90 -16.78
CA ASP A 145 -2.87 -7.88 -17.85
C ASP A 145 -3.81 -9.07 -17.69
N VAL A 146 -4.10 -9.45 -16.44
CA VAL A 146 -4.93 -10.62 -16.11
C VAL A 146 -6.22 -10.20 -15.43
N ASN A 147 -7.33 -10.73 -15.94
CA ASN A 147 -8.64 -10.53 -15.33
C ASN A 147 -8.73 -11.27 -13.98
N PRO A 148 -8.94 -10.57 -12.86
CA PRO A 148 -8.95 -11.20 -11.53
C PRO A 148 -10.14 -12.13 -11.30
N ALA A 149 -11.23 -11.99 -12.06
CA ALA A 149 -12.40 -12.87 -11.96
C ALA A 149 -12.22 -14.18 -12.74
N THR A 150 -11.48 -14.16 -13.85
CA THR A 150 -11.35 -15.32 -14.75
C THR A 150 -9.98 -15.98 -14.74
N GLY A 151 -8.94 -15.29 -14.24
CA GLY A 151 -7.56 -15.75 -14.24
C GLY A 151 -6.92 -15.84 -15.63
N LYS A 152 -7.53 -15.20 -16.64
CA LYS A 152 -7.06 -15.19 -18.03
C LYS A 152 -6.59 -13.78 -18.42
N PRO A 153 -5.65 -13.65 -19.38
CA PRO A 153 -5.30 -12.37 -19.93
C PRO A 153 -6.53 -11.64 -20.48
N TYR A 154 -6.56 -10.31 -20.39
CA TYR A 154 -7.56 -9.52 -21.11
C TYR A 154 -7.33 -9.69 -22.62
N GLU A 155 -8.42 -9.79 -23.38
CA GLU A 155 -8.36 -9.73 -24.84
C GLU A 155 -8.05 -8.27 -25.21
N GLU A 156 -7.01 -8.03 -26.03
CA GLU A 156 -6.69 -6.68 -26.52
C GLU A 156 -7.88 -6.18 -27.36
N GLU A 157 -8.73 -5.33 -26.78
CA GLU A 157 -9.63 -4.52 -27.60
C GLU A 157 -8.77 -3.50 -28.34
N GLU A 158 -8.76 -3.57 -29.68
CA GLU A 158 -8.11 -2.61 -30.56
C GLU A 158 -8.40 -1.18 -30.09
N THR A 159 -7.36 -0.45 -29.74
CA THR A 159 -7.46 0.96 -29.38
C THR A 159 -8.15 1.72 -30.51
N VAL A 160 -9.40 2.14 -30.27
CA VAL A 160 -10.09 3.10 -31.13
C VAL A 160 -9.34 4.41 -30.99
N GLU A 161 -8.55 4.74 -32.01
CA GLU A 161 -7.85 6.02 -32.14
C GLU A 161 -8.90 7.14 -32.11
N GLU A 162 -8.89 7.97 -31.07
CA GLU A 162 -9.73 9.16 -31.01
C GLU A 162 -9.33 10.10 -32.15
N THR A 163 -10.13 10.12 -33.21
CA THR A 163 -10.01 11.13 -34.27
C THR A 163 -10.27 12.50 -33.64
N PRO A 164 -9.33 13.47 -33.71
CA PRO A 164 -9.55 14.77 -33.11
C PRO A 164 -10.66 15.51 -33.84
N ALA A 165 -11.74 15.83 -33.13
CA ALA A 165 -12.84 16.63 -33.62
C ALA A 165 -12.40 18.09 -33.79
N GLY A 166 -12.17 18.54 -35.03
CA GLY A 166 -11.87 19.94 -35.26
C GLY A 166 -11.42 20.34 -36.66
N ALA A 167 -12.19 20.02 -37.71
CA ALA A 167 -12.03 20.68 -39.01
C ALA A 167 -13.31 20.58 -39.87
N THR A 168 -14.41 21.23 -39.48
CA THR A 168 -15.49 21.53 -40.43
C THR A 168 -15.17 22.83 -41.13
N ALA A 169 -14.65 22.71 -42.35
CA ALA A 169 -14.46 23.80 -43.29
C ALA A 169 -15.80 24.49 -43.60
N ASN A 170 -15.81 25.80 -43.42
CA ASN A 170 -16.92 26.68 -43.76
C ASN A 170 -17.00 26.81 -45.29
N GLY A 171 -18.11 26.40 -45.89
CA GLY A 171 -18.28 26.40 -47.34
C GLY A 171 -19.74 26.25 -47.76
N MET A 172 -20.60 27.17 -47.32
CA MET A 172 -21.98 27.27 -47.83
C MET A 172 -21.95 27.97 -49.19
N SER A 173 -22.29 27.25 -50.26
CA SER A 173 -22.52 27.78 -51.60
C SER A 173 -23.83 27.22 -52.14
N THR A 174 -24.52 28.07 -52.90
CA THR A 174 -25.73 27.83 -53.74
C THR A 174 -27.03 27.74 -52.95
N SER A 175 -28.13 28.43 -53.29
CA SER A 175 -28.51 29.27 -54.43
C SER A 175 -29.71 30.13 -54.04
#